data_AF-A0A8T2JPZ3-F1
#
_entry.id   AF-A0A8T2JPZ3-F1
#
_cell.length_a   1.000
_cell.length_b   1.000
_cell.length_c   1.000
_cell.angle_alpha   90.00
_cell.angle_beta   90.00
_cell.angle_gamma   90.00
#
_symmetry.space_group_name_H-M   'P 1'
#
loop_
_entity.id
_entity.type
_entity.pdbx_description
1 polymer ?
#
loop_
_entity_poly.entity_id
_entity_poly.type
_entity_poly.pdbx_seq_one_letter_code
_entity_poly.pdbx_strand_id
1 'polypeptide(L)' 'MRILFLVMFVLCLSMAIVNAGRPTTEDECSQRGGYCSTDCWGSRVIGYCDTFVCCKG' A
#
# COMPACT_ATOMS: atom_id res chain seq x y z
N MET A 1 -29.27 17.45 10.50
CA MET A 1 -28.74 17.14 9.15
C MET A 1 -27.20 17.15 9.06
N ARG A 2 -26.45 17.91 9.89
CA ARG A 2 -24.97 17.99 9.81
C ARG A 2 -24.21 16.74 10.29
N ILE A 3 -24.75 16.01 11.25
CA ILE A 3 -24.11 14.83 11.86
C ILE A 3 -23.91 13.69 10.85
N LEU A 4 -24.86 13.50 9.92
CA LEU A 4 -24.76 12.44 8.90
C LEU A 4 -23.56 12.63 7.97
N PHE A 5 -23.16 13.88 7.69
CA PHE A 5 -22.00 14.19 6.86
C PHE A 5 -20.68 13.80 7.54
N LEU A 6 -20.56 14.06 8.84
CA LEU A 6 -19.35 13.71 9.60
C LEU A 6 -19.15 12.19 9.66
N VAL A 7 -20.23 11.42 9.82
CA VAL A 7 -20.17 9.96 9.84
C VAL A 7 -19.74 9.41 8.47
N MET A 8 -20.28 9.94 7.36
CA MET A 8 -19.85 9.57 6.01
C MET A 8 -18.38 9.90 5.74
N PHE A 9 -17.92 11.06 6.19
CA PHE A 9 -16.53 11.48 6.02
C PHE A 9 -15.54 10.56 6.75
N VAL A 10 -15.86 10.17 7.99
CA VAL A 10 -15.03 9.23 8.77
C VAL A 10 -15.01 7.83 8.15
N LEU A 11 -16.15 7.36 7.63
CA LEU A 11 -16.24 6.06 6.95
C LEU A 11 -15.38 6.00 5.67
N CYS A 12 -15.34 7.08 4.88
CA CYS A 12 -14.47 7.16 3.71
C CYS A 12 -12.97 7.17 4.09
N LEU A 13 -12.61 7.86 5.17
CA LEU A 13 -11.23 7.90 5.65
C LEU A 13 -10.73 6.54 6.16
N SER A 14 -11.59 5.72 6.75
CA SER A 14 -11.19 4.39 7.23
C SER A 14 -10.81 3.42 6.10
N MET A 15 -11.42 3.48 4.92
CA MET A 15 -11.05 2.59 3.80
C MET A 15 -9.65 2.90 3.26
N ALA A 16 -9.21 4.15 3.34
CA ALA A 16 -7.85 4.55 2.96
C ALA A 16 -6.77 3.96 3.90
N ILE A 17 -7.10 3.71 5.16
CA ILE A 17 -6.15 3.20 6.17
C ILE A 17 -5.95 1.68 6.01
N VAL A 18 -6.94 0.94 5.51
CA VAL A 18 -6.86 -0.54 5.39
C VAL A 18 -5.89 -0.99 4.28
N ASN A 19 -5.62 -0.18 3.25
CA ASN A 19 -4.59 -0.47 2.23
C ASN A 19 -3.15 -0.14 2.69
N ALA A 20 -2.94 0.28 3.94
CA ALA A 20 -1.63 0.74 4.40
C ALA A 20 -0.61 -0.39 4.68
N GLY A 21 -1.05 -1.65 4.74
CA GLY A 21 -0.26 -2.77 5.28
C GLY A 21 1.00 -3.09 4.48
N ARG A 22 0.88 -3.46 3.20
CA ARG A 22 1.98 -3.77 2.29
C ARG A 22 1.49 -3.55 0.86
N PRO A 23 2.30 -2.98 -0.05
CA PRO A 23 1.97 -3.01 -1.46
C PRO A 23 1.76 -4.47 -1.85
N THR A 24 0.68 -4.72 -2.59
CA THR A 24 0.33 -6.04 -3.13
C THR A 24 0.40 -6.06 -4.65
N THR A 25 0.35 -4.88 -5.27
CA THR A 25 0.46 -4.68 -6.72
C THR A 25 1.76 -3.98 -7.10
N GLU A 26 2.20 -4.16 -8.36
CA GLU A 26 3.33 -3.41 -8.93
C GLU A 26 3.14 -1.90 -8.82
N ASP A 27 1.94 -1.40 -9.09
CA ASP A 27 1.62 0.03 -9.02
C ASP A 27 1.78 0.58 -7.59
N GLU A 28 1.33 -0.15 -6.57
CA GLU A 28 1.50 0.25 -5.18
C GLU A 28 2.96 0.20 -4.74
N CYS A 29 3.71 -0.80 -5.21
CA CYS A 29 5.14 -0.93 -4.97
C CYS A 29 5.91 0.26 -5.55
N SER A 30 5.61 0.61 -6.81
CA SER A 30 6.19 1.74 -7.53
C SER A 30 5.82 3.08 -6.89
N GLN A 31 4.56 3.27 -6.47
CA GLN A 31 4.12 4.47 -5.74
C GLN A 31 4.87 4.66 -4.41
N ARG A 32 5.32 3.58 -3.77
CA ARG A 32 6.15 3.62 -2.56
C ARG A 32 7.64 3.79 -2.86
N GLY A 33 8.04 3.95 -4.12
CA GLY A 33 9.42 4.04 -4.58
C GLY A 33 10.20 2.73 -4.42
N GLY A 34 9.49 1.59 -4.49
CA GLY A 34 10.07 0.27 -4.58
C GLY A 34 9.99 -0.29 -6.01
N TYR A 35 10.53 -1.49 -6.18
CA TYR A 35 10.48 -2.26 -7.42
C TYR A 35 10.19 -3.73 -7.10
N CYS A 36 9.53 -4.43 -8.01
CA CYS A 36 9.18 -5.83 -7.84
C CYS A 36 10.30 -6.71 -8.42
N SER A 37 10.81 -7.63 -7.59
CA SER A 37 11.89 -8.54 -7.94
C SER A 37 11.67 -9.89 -7.27
N THR A 38 12.22 -10.96 -7.82
CA THR A 38 12.18 -12.29 -7.19
C THR A 38 12.93 -12.30 -5.85
N ASP A 39 13.92 -11.44 -5.69
CA ASP A 39 14.70 -11.31 -4.45
C ASP A 39 15.21 -9.87 -4.28
N CYS A 40 15.42 -9.44 -3.03
CA CYS A 40 15.83 -8.08 -2.65
C CYS A 40 17.31 -8.03 -2.26
N TRP A 41 18.21 -8.34 -3.20
CA TRP A 41 19.66 -8.34 -2.94
C TRP A 41 20.15 -6.94 -2.55
N GLY A 42 20.53 -6.77 -1.28
CA GLY A 42 20.98 -5.47 -0.76
C GLY A 42 19.88 -4.41 -0.60
N SER A 43 18.60 -4.79 -0.74
CA SER A 43 17.45 -3.90 -0.56
C SER A 43 16.54 -4.42 0.57
N ARG A 44 15.74 -3.55 1.19
CA ARG A 44 14.75 -3.99 2.19
C ARG A 44 13.44 -4.41 1.52
N VAL A 45 12.83 -5.47 2.04
CA VAL A 45 11.49 -5.90 1.64
C VAL A 45 10.46 -4.94 2.25
N ILE A 46 9.66 -4.30 1.40
CA ILE A 46 8.59 -3.39 1.83
C ILE A 46 7.19 -3.92 1.53
N GLY A 47 7.07 -5.00 0.75
CA GLY A 47 5.82 -5.70 0.46
C GLY A 47 5.99 -6.82 -0.56
N TYR A 48 4.92 -7.12 -1.29
CA TYR A 48 4.88 -8.18 -2.31
C TYR A 48 4.21 -7.65 -3.58
N CYS A 49 4.51 -8.24 -4.73
CA CYS A 49 3.86 -7.89 -5.99
C CYS A 49 3.38 -9.19 -6.62
N ASP A 50 2.16 -9.63 -6.31
CA ASP A 50 1.57 -10.90 -6.74
C ASP A 50 2.48 -12.14 -6.63
N THR A 51 3.39 -12.35 -7.60
CA THR A 51 4.37 -13.46 -7.68
C THR A 51 5.81 -13.07 -7.30
N PHE A 52 6.07 -11.79 -7.05
CA PHE A 52 7.37 -11.21 -6.72
C PHE A 52 7.37 -10.52 -5.35
N VAL A 53 8.55 -10.06 -4.91
CA VAL A 53 8.75 -9.31 -3.66
C VAL A 53 8.96 -7.83 -4.00
N CYS A 54 8.29 -6.92 -3.28
CA CYS A 54 8.52 -5.49 -3.43
C CYS A 54 9.73 -5.06 -2.60
N CYS A 55 10.79 -4.64 -3.29
CA CYS A 55 12.08 -4.24 -2.74
C CYS A 55 12.25 -2.73 -2.78
N LYS A 56 12.96 -2.16 -1.79
CA LYS A 56 13.35 -0.74 -1.78
C LYS A 56 14.79 -0.58 -1.32
N GLY A 57 15.59 0.12 -2.12
CA GLY A 57 16.97 0.50 -1.80
C GLY A 57 17.06 1.57 -0.71
#